data_AF-A0A1Y1X2Q9-F1
#
_entry.id   AF-A0A1Y1X2Q9-F1
#
_cell.length_a   1.000
_cell.length_b   1.000
_cell.length_c   1.000
_cell.angle_alpha   90.00
_cell.angle_beta   90.00
_cell.angle_gamma   90.00
#
_symmetry.space_group_name_H-M   'P 1'
#
loop_
_entity.id
_entity.type
_entity.pdbx_description
1 polymer ?
#
loop_
_entity_poly.entity_id
_entity_poly.type
_entity_poly.pdbx_seq_one_letter_code
_entity_poly.pdbx_strand_id
1 'polypeptide(L)'
;MPSPNVPGGGGGYAGNESNAPGQSSGNYYSNQPGYASSTNEPPYGGYTELGQGYSGKTTQPAITPHVPGQGAGDSQTDREGFPPPPPGDHVGPFLRYYDVDLNSQVWYGSALYITLNDNGSRIPVMNLIDGSNNFQIPGEKLYTYNNNIFWRFDLRVRVDQQEKFVTYSIDDKTPYKFAIAGFHQQWRMAFWSCNGFSANVKDPEGELGGKDPLWRDLMSQHAAKPYHVMIGGGDQLYCDAVFPTISELVGWLSISNRNTRDMAPWTSSMASEVERFYFNNYCENFNTGIYKEAQACIPSINIVDDHDIFDGYGSYPDSLQNSPVIQGIGKIAIDYFLMFQHHTTRELAFQHGYFGNRSFQMFKHFGPTMCFLGLDTRSERLKHQVISQVTWNMIFDVLNTQIPASCEHLLVGFGVPIVYPRLTIAENTLQGISSSSLFQKTGAFPQVLNAFGEPELLDDLTDHWTAEPHMLERQLFVQRLQEVARSKNVRVTFLAGDVHAGAAGYFASKGKSVDPGRDHRYMVQIISSAIVNIPPPDMVIRVLHVSSSTYKLDENTEEQMFELFTQDVNGKSRILKKILNRRNWCSIDPTDSRDIRFTLFLEKEDHSGTVAYAVNVPRLYSA
;
A
#
# COMPACT_ATOMS: atom_id res chain seq x y z
N MET A 1 64.73 -24.43 -12.02
CA MET A 1 66.12 -24.01 -12.34
C MET A 1 66.15 -23.48 -13.77
N PRO A 2 67.07 -22.57 -14.15
CA PRO A 2 67.86 -21.65 -13.33
C PRO A 2 67.80 -20.18 -13.82
N SER A 3 68.33 -19.24 -13.03
CA SER A 3 68.81 -17.90 -13.48
C SER A 3 70.22 -18.04 -14.09
N PRO A 4 70.79 -17.04 -14.82
CA PRO A 4 71.36 -15.80 -14.23
C PRO A 4 71.16 -14.55 -15.15
N ASN A 5 71.59 -13.30 -14.89
CA ASN A 5 72.93 -12.77 -14.55
C ASN A 5 72.88 -11.29 -14.13
N VAL A 6 73.90 -10.82 -13.38
CA VAL A 6 74.22 -9.40 -13.05
C VAL A 6 75.75 -9.24 -13.11
N PRO A 7 76.30 -8.17 -13.72
CA PRO A 7 77.11 -7.16 -12.99
C PRO A 7 76.95 -5.72 -13.57
N GLY A 8 77.39 -4.61 -12.95
CA GLY A 8 78.00 -4.36 -11.63
C GLY A 8 78.81 -3.04 -11.59
N GLY A 9 78.95 -2.41 -10.41
CA GLY A 9 79.91 -1.32 -10.10
C GLY A 9 79.39 0.14 -10.22
N GLY A 10 79.73 1.07 -9.30
CA GLY A 10 80.43 0.92 -8.01
C GLY A 10 80.88 2.25 -7.35
N GLY A 11 81.14 2.21 -6.03
CA GLY A 11 81.94 3.18 -5.24
C GLY A 11 81.23 4.47 -4.75
N GLY A 12 81.43 4.97 -3.50
CA GLY A 12 82.12 4.37 -2.34
C GLY A 12 82.35 5.36 -1.16
N TYR A 13 82.63 4.81 0.04
CA TYR A 13 83.24 5.43 1.27
C TYR A 13 82.54 6.64 1.97
N ALA A 14 82.66 6.89 3.29
CA ALA A 14 82.85 6.05 4.49
C ALA A 14 82.78 6.91 5.80
N GLY A 15 82.40 6.31 6.94
CA GLY A 15 82.64 6.81 8.32
C GLY A 15 81.68 7.90 8.87
N ASN A 16 81.41 8.00 10.18
CA ASN A 16 81.80 7.13 11.29
C ASN A 16 80.90 7.35 12.56
N GLU A 17 80.67 6.28 13.37
CA GLU A 17 80.52 6.23 14.86
C GLU A 17 79.56 7.20 15.63
N SER A 18 78.95 6.89 16.80
CA SER A 18 78.87 5.67 17.64
C SER A 18 77.77 5.73 18.74
N ASN A 19 77.36 4.55 19.25
CA ASN A 19 76.92 4.17 20.62
C ASN A 19 75.76 4.84 21.41
N ALA A 20 74.98 3.96 22.07
CA ALA A 20 74.01 4.22 23.16
C ALA A 20 74.61 3.94 24.57
N PRO A 21 74.01 4.43 25.67
CA PRO A 21 73.21 3.59 26.61
C PRO A 21 72.03 4.36 27.32
N GLY A 22 71.19 3.80 28.22
CA GLY A 22 70.92 2.39 28.59
C GLY A 22 70.26 2.16 29.98
N GLN A 23 69.04 1.59 29.99
CA GLN A 23 68.33 0.86 31.09
C GLN A 23 67.75 1.54 32.38
N SER A 24 66.63 0.95 32.85
CA SER A 24 66.02 0.94 34.22
C SER A 24 65.23 2.20 34.66
N SER A 25 64.17 2.17 35.50
CA SER A 25 63.30 1.10 36.08
C SER A 25 62.12 1.72 36.87
N GLY A 26 61.02 1.00 37.14
CA GLY A 26 60.18 1.22 38.35
C GLY A 26 58.65 1.33 38.18
N ASN A 27 57.91 0.45 38.89
CA ASN A 27 56.44 0.38 38.97
C ASN A 27 55.80 1.47 39.88
N TYR A 28 54.47 1.67 39.83
CA TYR A 28 53.50 1.19 40.87
C TYR A 28 52.04 1.73 40.76
N TYR A 29 51.06 0.91 41.21
CA TYR A 29 49.63 1.15 41.53
C TYR A 29 48.74 1.82 40.44
N SER A 30 47.74 1.20 39.79
CA SER A 30 46.57 0.40 40.21
C SER A 30 45.37 1.18 40.78
N ASN A 31 44.21 1.02 40.15
CA ASN A 31 42.95 0.74 40.87
C ASN A 31 41.88 0.17 39.92
N GLN A 32 41.50 -1.09 40.16
CA GLN A 32 40.10 -1.50 39.97
C GLN A 32 39.32 -1.15 41.25
N PRO A 33 37.99 -1.33 41.27
CA PRO A 33 37.51 -2.59 41.83
C PRO A 33 36.49 -3.29 40.92
N GLY A 34 36.70 -4.58 40.69
CA GLY A 34 35.63 -5.50 40.33
C GLY A 34 35.15 -6.24 41.58
N TYR A 35 33.89 -6.66 41.57
CA TYR A 35 33.50 -7.90 42.24
C TYR A 35 32.47 -8.62 41.35
N ALA A 36 32.72 -9.90 41.08
CA ALA A 36 31.89 -10.73 40.22
C ALA A 36 31.06 -11.71 41.04
N SER A 37 29.90 -12.12 40.51
CA SER A 37 29.41 -13.51 40.61
C SER A 37 28.15 -13.72 39.74
N SER A 38 28.27 -14.55 38.70
CA SER A 38 27.25 -15.43 38.06
C SER A 38 25.74 -15.12 38.24
N THR A 39 24.90 -15.16 37.18
CA THR A 39 24.66 -16.37 36.36
C THR A 39 24.18 -16.12 34.92
N ASN A 40 24.71 -16.92 33.99
CA ASN A 40 24.10 -17.48 32.77
C ASN A 40 23.64 -16.57 31.60
N GLU A 41 24.59 -16.35 30.68
CA GLU A 41 24.58 -16.41 29.20
C GLU A 41 23.49 -15.78 28.28
N PRO A 42 23.89 -15.30 27.07
CA PRO A 42 23.06 -14.65 26.03
C PRO A 42 22.72 -15.65 24.87
N PRO A 43 22.31 -15.28 23.61
CA PRO A 43 22.13 -13.94 23.02
C PRO A 43 20.88 -13.71 22.13
N TYR A 44 20.63 -12.43 21.83
CA TYR A 44 20.05 -12.01 20.54
C TYR A 44 20.99 -10.99 19.88
N GLY A 45 21.84 -11.46 18.97
CA GLY A 45 22.30 -10.64 17.85
C GLY A 45 21.21 -10.61 16.77
N GLY A 46 21.18 -9.67 15.84
CA GLY A 46 22.09 -8.54 15.66
C GLY A 46 21.75 -7.88 14.32
N TYR A 47 20.94 -6.82 14.36
CA TYR A 47 20.62 -6.03 13.17
C TYR A 47 21.64 -4.91 13.02
N THR A 48 22.30 -4.89 11.86
CA THR A 48 23.38 -3.96 11.53
C THR A 48 22.91 -2.51 11.45
N GLU A 49 23.77 -1.61 11.90
CA GLU A 49 23.54 -0.17 12.04
C GLU A 49 23.27 0.52 10.69
N LEU A 50 21.99 0.78 10.37
CA LEU A 50 21.56 1.79 9.41
C LEU A 50 20.40 2.58 10.03
N GLY A 51 20.72 3.61 10.82
CA GLY A 51 19.71 4.41 11.52
C GLY A 51 20.23 5.56 12.39
N GLN A 52 21.53 5.60 12.74
CA GLN A 52 22.12 6.76 13.43
C GLN A 52 22.88 7.65 12.44
N GLY A 53 22.23 8.73 11.99
CA GLY A 53 22.85 9.62 10.99
C GLY A 53 22.17 10.96 10.68
N TYR A 54 20.97 11.26 11.20
CA TYR A 54 20.28 12.53 10.88
C TYR A 54 19.65 13.22 12.09
N SER A 55 20.49 13.75 12.99
CA SER A 55 20.10 14.76 13.99
C SER A 55 20.05 16.18 13.40
N GLY A 56 19.41 16.33 12.24
CA GLY A 56 19.12 17.62 11.62
C GLY A 56 17.80 18.18 12.16
N LYS A 57 17.86 19.18 13.06
CA LYS A 57 16.66 19.81 13.62
C LYS A 57 15.89 20.62 12.56
N THR A 58 14.96 19.99 11.87
CA THR A 58 13.73 20.66 11.42
C THR A 58 12.71 20.55 12.54
N THR A 59 12.32 21.69 13.12
CA THR A 59 11.26 21.73 14.13
C THR A 59 9.93 21.38 13.46
N GLN A 60 9.46 20.15 13.66
CA GLN A 60 8.03 19.86 13.52
C GLN A 60 7.25 20.86 14.40
N PRO A 61 6.13 21.44 13.92
CA PRO A 61 5.21 22.14 14.80
C PRO A 61 4.77 21.15 15.90
N ALA A 62 4.74 21.62 17.15
CA ALA A 62 4.47 20.76 18.29
C ALA A 62 3.11 20.08 18.14
N ILE A 63 3.12 18.76 17.92
CA ILE A 63 1.91 17.94 17.90
C ILE A 63 1.40 17.89 19.34
N THR A 64 0.35 18.66 19.64
CA THR A 64 -0.39 18.48 20.89
C THR A 64 -0.99 17.07 20.86
N PRO A 65 -0.68 16.18 21.83
CA PRO A 65 -1.31 14.87 21.86
C PRO A 65 -2.81 15.04 22.05
N HIS A 66 -3.61 14.62 21.07
CA HIS A 66 -5.04 14.47 21.30
C HIS A 66 -5.21 13.31 22.28
N VAL A 67 -5.95 13.53 23.36
CA VAL A 67 -6.36 12.47 24.29
C VAL A 67 -7.71 11.95 23.78
N PRO A 68 -7.77 10.74 23.20
CA PRO A 68 -9.00 10.22 22.60
C PRO A 68 -10.09 10.01 23.66
N GLY A 69 -11.36 10.13 23.26
CA GLY A 69 -12.50 9.75 24.11
C GLY A 69 -12.83 10.67 25.29
N GLN A 70 -12.40 11.94 25.29
CA GLN A 70 -12.87 12.94 26.28
C GLN A 70 -14.07 13.77 25.81
N GLY A 71 -14.50 13.64 24.55
CA GLY A 71 -15.78 14.17 24.11
C GLY A 71 -16.91 13.20 24.41
N ALA A 72 -17.84 13.60 25.28
CA ALA A 72 -19.19 13.07 25.21
C ALA A 72 -19.81 13.63 23.92
N GLY A 73 -19.75 12.85 22.83
CA GLY A 73 -20.42 13.20 21.58
C GLY A 73 -21.90 13.41 21.85
N ASP A 74 -22.40 14.62 21.59
CA ASP A 74 -23.76 15.00 21.92
C ASP A 74 -24.69 14.28 20.94
N SER A 75 -25.36 13.21 21.43
CA SER A 75 -26.00 12.18 20.61
C SER A 75 -27.32 12.63 19.96
N GLN A 76 -27.41 13.89 19.53
CA GLN A 76 -28.63 14.50 19.00
C GLN A 76 -28.59 14.52 17.46
N THR A 77 -29.09 13.40 16.93
CA THR A 77 -29.36 13.10 15.51
C THR A 77 -28.14 12.77 14.64
N ASP A 78 -27.76 11.49 14.72
CA ASP A 78 -27.10 10.79 13.61
C ASP A 78 -27.95 10.99 12.35
N ARG A 79 -27.32 11.41 11.24
CA ARG A 79 -28.01 11.57 9.96
C ARG A 79 -28.11 10.24 9.25
N GLU A 80 -29.02 10.19 8.27
CA GLU A 80 -29.12 9.06 7.34
C GLU A 80 -27.75 8.77 6.69
N GLY A 81 -27.35 7.49 6.72
CA GLY A 81 -26.05 7.04 6.25
C GLY A 81 -24.91 7.03 7.29
N PHE A 82 -25.11 7.51 8.53
CA PHE A 82 -24.09 7.39 9.57
C PHE A 82 -23.86 5.90 9.93
N PRO A 83 -22.62 5.37 9.88
CA PRO A 83 -22.34 3.96 10.16
C PRO A 83 -22.79 3.53 11.58
N PRO A 84 -23.55 2.44 11.73
CA PRO A 84 -24.08 2.03 13.03
C PRO A 84 -22.97 1.58 13.99
N PRO A 85 -23.20 1.67 15.32
CA PRO A 85 -22.29 1.08 16.29
C PRO A 85 -22.09 -0.43 16.02
N PRO A 86 -20.86 -0.95 16.13
CA PRO A 86 -20.59 -2.33 15.76
C PRO A 86 -21.34 -3.34 16.64
N PRO A 87 -21.96 -4.37 16.04
CA PRO A 87 -22.70 -5.39 16.79
C PRO A 87 -21.78 -6.42 17.43
N GLY A 88 -22.25 -7.02 18.54
CA GLY A 88 -21.57 -8.13 19.21
C GLY A 88 -20.53 -7.69 20.26
N ASP A 89 -19.62 -8.60 20.59
CA ASP A 89 -18.58 -8.40 21.61
C ASP A 89 -17.17 -8.19 21.02
N HIS A 90 -17.00 -8.35 19.70
CA HIS A 90 -15.71 -8.21 19.02
C HIS A 90 -15.82 -7.93 17.52
N VAL A 91 -14.70 -7.45 16.95
CA VAL A 91 -14.45 -7.30 15.51
C VAL A 91 -13.10 -7.93 15.17
N GLY A 92 -13.01 -8.57 14.01
CA GLY A 92 -11.84 -9.39 13.59
C GLY A 92 -12.03 -10.90 13.85
N PRO A 93 -10.96 -11.71 13.81
CA PRO A 93 -9.57 -11.30 13.57
C PRO A 93 -9.28 -10.86 12.14
N PHE A 94 -8.31 -9.96 11.98
CA PHE A 94 -7.73 -9.58 10.68
C PHE A 94 -6.26 -9.97 10.67
N LEU A 95 -5.77 -10.65 9.63
CA LEU A 95 -4.35 -11.01 9.46
C LEU A 95 -3.61 -9.98 8.62
N ARG A 96 -2.37 -9.67 9.03
CA ARG A 96 -1.46 -8.79 8.31
C ARG A 96 -0.08 -9.42 8.17
N TYR A 97 0.50 -9.29 6.98
CA TYR A 97 1.87 -9.69 6.67
C TYR A 97 2.88 -8.58 6.98
N TYR A 98 3.88 -8.82 7.84
CA TYR A 98 4.96 -7.86 8.10
C TYR A 98 6.15 -8.03 7.17
N ASP A 99 6.89 -9.13 7.26
CA ASP A 99 8.08 -9.40 6.44
C ASP A 99 8.49 -10.89 6.55
N VAL A 100 9.51 -11.31 5.79
CA VAL A 100 10.15 -12.62 5.95
C VAL A 100 11.66 -12.44 5.98
N ASP A 101 12.28 -12.81 7.10
CA ASP A 101 13.74 -12.89 7.17
C ASP A 101 14.17 -14.28 6.69
N LEU A 102 14.77 -14.31 5.51
CA LEU A 102 15.24 -15.54 4.88
C LEU A 102 16.54 -16.08 5.51
N ASN A 103 17.26 -15.28 6.30
CA ASN A 103 18.48 -15.72 6.97
C ASN A 103 18.14 -16.51 8.25
N SER A 104 17.25 -15.96 9.10
CA SER A 104 16.69 -16.69 10.24
C SER A 104 15.58 -17.68 9.84
N GLN A 105 15.05 -17.55 8.62
CA GLN A 105 13.93 -18.30 8.06
C GLN A 105 12.64 -18.14 8.88
N VAL A 106 12.34 -16.91 9.30
CA VAL A 106 11.16 -16.55 10.10
C VAL A 106 10.22 -15.67 9.27
N TRP A 107 8.95 -16.08 9.24
CA TRP A 107 7.84 -15.29 8.73
C TRP A 107 7.27 -14.44 9.86
N TYR A 108 7.07 -13.15 9.60
CA TYR A 108 6.53 -12.17 10.54
C TYR A 108 5.17 -11.65 10.07
N GLY A 109 4.22 -11.60 10.99
CA GLY A 109 2.90 -11.01 10.76
C GLY A 109 2.25 -10.60 12.06
N SER A 110 0.99 -10.18 11.98
CA SER A 110 0.16 -9.97 13.16
C SER A 110 -1.29 -10.31 12.90
N ALA A 111 -2.05 -10.54 13.97
CA ALA A 111 -3.50 -10.42 13.94
C ALA A 111 -3.96 -9.21 14.75
N LEU A 112 -4.99 -8.51 14.25
CA LEU A 112 -5.75 -7.51 15.02
C LEU A 112 -7.08 -8.11 15.45
N TYR A 113 -7.48 -7.84 16.69
CA TYR A 113 -8.77 -8.22 17.26
C TYR A 113 -9.24 -7.11 18.18
N ILE A 114 -10.48 -6.66 18.01
CA ILE A 114 -11.02 -5.53 18.76
C ILE A 114 -12.09 -6.07 19.69
N THR A 115 -11.94 -5.90 21.01
CA THR A 115 -12.99 -6.23 21.99
C THR A 115 -13.89 -5.03 22.18
N LEU A 116 -15.20 -5.21 21.99
CA LEU A 116 -16.19 -4.15 22.09
C LEU A 116 -16.73 -4.01 23.51
N ASN A 117 -16.83 -2.78 24.01
CA ASN A 117 -17.40 -2.43 25.32
C ASN A 117 -16.81 -3.17 26.54
N ASP A 118 -15.60 -3.73 26.41
CA ASP A 118 -14.97 -4.59 27.43
C ASP A 118 -14.21 -3.80 28.51
N ASN A 119 -13.84 -2.53 28.26
CA ASN A 119 -12.97 -1.71 29.11
C ASN A 119 -11.57 -2.32 29.39
N GLY A 120 -11.16 -3.36 28.66
CA GLY A 120 -9.94 -4.10 28.93
C GLY A 120 -10.05 -4.99 30.18
N SER A 121 -11.26 -5.43 30.51
CA SER A 121 -11.54 -6.36 31.61
C SER A 121 -10.92 -7.73 31.38
N ARG A 122 -10.69 -8.12 30.12
CA ARG A 122 -10.01 -9.36 29.74
C ARG A 122 -8.93 -9.10 28.69
N ILE A 123 -7.79 -9.77 28.85
CA ILE A 123 -6.77 -9.86 27.80
C ILE A 123 -7.13 -11.08 26.95
N PRO A 124 -7.48 -10.92 25.65
CA PRO A 124 -7.77 -12.06 24.79
C PRO A 124 -6.49 -12.86 24.52
N VAL A 125 -6.64 -14.17 24.31
CA VAL A 125 -5.52 -15.08 24.06
C VAL A 125 -5.70 -15.77 22.72
N MET A 126 -4.68 -15.72 21.86
CA MET A 126 -4.61 -16.51 20.65
C MET A 126 -3.98 -17.87 20.94
N ASN A 127 -4.64 -18.93 20.51
CA ASN A 127 -4.04 -20.26 20.38
C ASN A 127 -3.56 -20.41 18.92
N LEU A 128 -2.25 -20.58 18.70
CA LEU A 128 -1.65 -20.75 17.37
C LEU A 128 -0.97 -22.11 17.26
N ILE A 129 -1.31 -22.86 16.22
CA ILE A 129 -0.86 -24.23 15.96
C ILE A 129 -0.01 -24.26 14.69
N ASP A 130 1.28 -24.59 14.85
CA ASP A 130 2.26 -24.78 13.77
C ASP A 130 2.83 -26.21 13.84
N GLY A 131 2.31 -27.09 12.99
CA GLY A 131 2.62 -28.52 13.03
C GLY A 131 2.18 -29.16 14.34
N SER A 132 3.15 -29.68 15.11
CA SER A 132 2.93 -30.22 16.46
C SER A 132 3.07 -29.19 17.58
N ASN A 133 3.45 -27.95 17.27
CA ASN A 133 3.64 -26.89 18.25
C ASN A 133 2.32 -26.16 18.48
N ASN A 134 2.01 -25.86 19.75
CA ASN A 134 0.86 -25.04 20.13
C ASN A 134 1.36 -23.90 21.03
N PHE A 135 1.05 -22.67 20.64
CA PHE A 135 1.48 -21.44 21.30
C PHE A 135 0.27 -20.69 21.83
N GLN A 136 0.34 -20.23 23.08
CA GLN A 136 -0.63 -19.30 23.65
C GLN A 136 -0.01 -17.90 23.65
N ILE A 137 -0.55 -17.02 22.82
CA ILE A 137 -0.05 -15.65 22.62
C ILE A 137 -1.07 -14.70 23.26
N PRO A 138 -0.75 -14.02 24.37
CA PRO A 138 -1.64 -13.00 24.93
C PRO A 138 -1.68 -11.77 24.01
N GLY A 139 -2.83 -11.11 23.91
CA GLY A 139 -2.98 -9.89 23.15
C GLY A 139 -2.23 -8.72 23.77
N GLU A 140 -1.45 -8.00 22.97
CA GLU A 140 -0.85 -6.72 23.36
C GLU A 140 -1.84 -5.59 23.05
N LYS A 141 -2.05 -4.68 24.00
CA LYS A 141 -2.96 -3.56 23.80
C LYS A 141 -2.32 -2.50 22.90
N LEU A 142 -2.80 -2.41 21.66
CA LEU A 142 -2.37 -1.42 20.67
C LEU A 142 -2.98 -0.05 20.93
N TYR A 143 -4.30 0.00 21.19
CA TYR A 143 -5.05 1.25 21.34
C TYR A 143 -6.33 1.07 22.16
N THR A 144 -6.92 2.18 22.62
CA THR A 144 -8.19 2.24 23.33
C THR A 144 -9.04 3.36 22.76
N TYR A 145 -10.21 3.03 22.23
CA TYR A 145 -11.22 3.99 21.77
C TYR A 145 -12.48 3.83 22.63
N ASN A 146 -12.74 4.80 23.50
CA ASN A 146 -13.75 4.71 24.56
C ASN A 146 -13.60 3.38 25.34
N ASN A 147 -14.63 2.54 25.34
CA ASN A 147 -14.64 1.26 26.05
C ASN A 147 -14.13 0.08 25.18
N ASN A 148 -13.71 0.36 23.95
CA ASN A 148 -13.26 -0.63 22.97
C ASN A 148 -11.73 -0.71 22.95
N ILE A 149 -11.19 -1.93 22.89
CA ILE A 149 -9.74 -2.16 22.97
C ILE A 149 -9.26 -2.85 21.71
N PHE A 150 -8.22 -2.30 21.10
CA PHE A 150 -7.52 -2.88 19.97
C PHE A 150 -6.40 -3.77 20.50
N TRP A 151 -6.50 -5.07 20.26
CA TRP A 151 -5.49 -6.07 20.63
C TRP A 151 -4.73 -6.52 19.40
N ARG A 152 -3.41 -6.51 19.50
CA ARG A 152 -2.50 -7.05 18.49
C ARG A 152 -1.85 -8.32 19.01
N PHE A 153 -1.72 -9.31 18.14
CA PHE A 153 -0.97 -10.54 18.38
C PHE A 153 0.20 -10.57 17.40
N ASP A 154 1.44 -10.53 17.89
CA ASP A 154 2.63 -10.65 17.05
C ASP A 154 2.91 -12.11 16.70
N LEU A 155 2.94 -12.39 15.40
CA LEU A 155 3.11 -13.74 14.86
C LEU A 155 4.54 -13.90 14.34
N ARG A 156 5.23 -14.92 14.86
CA ARG A 156 6.56 -15.34 14.41
C ARG A 156 6.50 -16.83 14.13
N VAL A 157 6.51 -17.19 12.85
CA VAL A 157 6.36 -18.59 12.43
C VAL A 157 7.60 -19.02 11.66
N ARG A 158 8.07 -20.25 11.92
CA ARG A 158 9.21 -20.81 11.20
C ARG A 158 8.80 -21.13 9.77
N VAL A 159 9.59 -20.70 8.78
CA VAL A 159 9.40 -21.08 7.38
C VAL A 159 9.93 -22.50 7.19
N ASP A 160 9.13 -23.38 6.60
CA ASP A 160 9.49 -24.78 6.35
C ASP A 160 10.07 -24.97 4.94
N GLN A 161 10.56 -26.17 4.62
CA GLN A 161 11.04 -26.48 3.27
C GLN A 161 9.92 -26.60 2.22
N GLN A 162 8.69 -26.82 2.66
CA GLN A 162 7.48 -26.95 1.83
C GLN A 162 6.42 -25.97 2.33
N GLU A 163 5.44 -25.70 1.48
CA GLU A 163 4.24 -24.94 1.85
C GLU A 163 3.52 -25.60 3.03
N LYS A 164 3.08 -24.80 4.02
CA LYS A 164 2.30 -25.28 5.16
C LYS A 164 1.16 -24.34 5.51
N PHE A 165 0.20 -24.87 6.27
CA PHE A 165 -0.84 -24.08 6.92
C PHE A 165 -0.54 -23.93 8.40
N VAL A 166 -0.73 -22.72 8.92
CA VAL A 166 -0.80 -22.42 10.35
C VAL A 166 -2.27 -22.27 10.71
N THR A 167 -2.72 -22.88 11.80
CA THR A 167 -4.09 -22.72 12.33
C THR A 167 -4.06 -21.81 13.54
N TYR A 168 -5.06 -20.96 13.73
CA TYR A 168 -5.20 -20.15 14.94
C TYR A 168 -6.66 -19.91 15.33
N SER A 169 -6.90 -19.65 16.62
CA SER A 169 -8.16 -19.13 17.16
C SER A 169 -7.86 -18.08 18.24
N ILE A 170 -8.82 -17.21 18.54
CA ILE A 170 -8.73 -16.24 19.64
C ILE A 170 -9.88 -16.52 20.59
N ASP A 171 -9.60 -16.62 21.89
CA ASP A 171 -10.56 -16.96 22.96
C ASP A 171 -11.39 -18.23 22.68
N ASP A 172 -10.77 -19.23 22.02
CA ASP A 172 -11.41 -20.48 21.56
C ASP A 172 -12.66 -20.29 20.68
N LYS A 173 -12.79 -19.11 20.04
CA LYS A 173 -13.77 -18.84 18.98
C LYS A 173 -13.36 -19.54 17.66
N THR A 174 -14.09 -19.24 16.58
CA THR A 174 -13.89 -19.82 15.24
C THR A 174 -12.41 -19.93 14.86
N PRO A 175 -11.90 -21.14 14.57
CA PRO A 175 -10.53 -21.32 14.11
C PRO A 175 -10.40 -20.96 12.63
N TYR A 176 -9.31 -20.28 12.30
CA TYR A 176 -8.93 -19.91 10.94
C TYR A 176 -7.56 -20.52 10.61
N LYS A 177 -7.19 -20.52 9.32
CA LYS A 177 -5.88 -20.96 8.87
C LYS A 177 -5.33 -20.07 7.77
N PHE A 178 -4.02 -19.91 7.72
CA PHE A 178 -3.32 -19.19 6.67
C PHE A 178 -2.12 -19.98 6.14
N ALA A 179 -1.75 -19.73 4.88
CA ALA A 179 -0.66 -20.43 4.21
C ALA A 179 0.67 -19.68 4.35
N ILE A 180 1.75 -20.42 4.62
CA ILE A 180 3.13 -19.94 4.55
C ILE A 180 3.85 -20.74 3.47
N ALA A 181 4.46 -20.04 2.52
CA ALA A 181 5.22 -20.66 1.43
C ALA A 181 6.45 -21.40 1.94
N GLY A 182 6.90 -22.43 1.23
CA GLY A 182 8.18 -23.07 1.49
C GLY A 182 9.37 -22.11 1.26
N PHE A 183 10.49 -22.36 1.94
CA PHE A 183 11.66 -21.49 1.96
C PHE A 183 12.25 -21.16 0.57
N HIS A 184 12.29 -22.15 -0.31
CA HIS A 184 12.75 -21.99 -1.71
C HIS A 184 11.62 -21.75 -2.71
N GLN A 185 10.38 -21.64 -2.23
CA GLN A 185 9.20 -21.52 -3.06
C GLN A 185 8.97 -20.07 -3.46
N GLN A 186 8.58 -19.86 -4.71
CA GLN A 186 8.10 -18.56 -5.17
C GLN A 186 6.69 -18.30 -4.64
N TRP A 187 6.48 -17.09 -4.12
CA TRP A 187 5.22 -16.73 -3.49
C TRP A 187 4.15 -16.46 -4.55
N ARG A 188 2.92 -16.87 -4.23
CA ARG A 188 1.68 -16.50 -4.91
C ARG A 188 0.96 -15.44 -4.09
N MET A 189 0.45 -14.40 -4.75
CA MET A 189 -0.31 -13.32 -4.12
C MET A 189 -1.62 -13.08 -4.86
N ALA A 190 -2.55 -12.38 -4.21
CA ALA A 190 -3.68 -11.71 -4.85
C ALA A 190 -3.52 -10.18 -4.72
N PHE A 191 -4.06 -9.41 -5.64
CA PHE A 191 -4.13 -7.95 -5.60
C PHE A 191 -5.56 -7.49 -5.90
N TRP A 192 -6.03 -6.48 -5.16
CA TRP A 192 -7.39 -5.95 -5.22
C TRP A 192 -7.45 -4.49 -4.73
N SER A 193 -8.47 -3.75 -5.13
CA SER A 193 -8.75 -2.38 -4.66
C SER A 193 -10.26 -2.08 -4.73
N CYS A 194 -10.70 -0.97 -4.13
CA CYS A 194 -12.05 -0.43 -4.27
C CYS A 194 -13.15 -1.40 -3.79
N ASN A 195 -13.18 -1.64 -2.47
CA ASN A 195 -14.01 -2.62 -1.75
C ASN A 195 -15.25 -2.01 -1.06
N GLY A 196 -15.71 -0.87 -1.56
CA GLY A 196 -17.00 -0.28 -1.21
C GLY A 196 -17.80 0.08 -2.45
N PHE A 197 -18.95 0.70 -2.20
CA PHE A 197 -19.80 1.27 -3.23
C PHE A 197 -19.78 2.79 -3.08
N SER A 198 -19.57 3.51 -4.18
CA SER A 198 -19.76 4.96 -4.21
C SER A 198 -21.25 5.29 -4.02
N ALA A 199 -21.55 6.50 -3.53
CA ALA A 199 -22.92 6.93 -3.21
C ALA A 199 -23.90 6.99 -4.41
N ASN A 200 -23.42 6.76 -5.63
CA ASN A 200 -24.23 6.66 -6.84
C ASN A 200 -24.89 5.27 -7.03
N VAL A 201 -24.41 4.21 -6.37
CA VAL A 201 -25.00 2.85 -6.44
C VAL A 201 -26.17 2.74 -5.46
N LYS A 202 -27.39 2.61 -5.98
CA LYS A 202 -28.62 2.71 -5.17
C LYS A 202 -29.16 1.36 -4.68
N ASP A 203 -29.01 0.31 -5.49
CA ASP A 203 -29.38 -1.06 -5.11
C ASP A 203 -28.21 -2.01 -5.39
N PRO A 204 -27.15 -2.02 -4.55
CA PRO A 204 -25.97 -2.85 -4.81
C PRO A 204 -26.27 -4.36 -4.77
N GLU A 205 -27.32 -4.78 -4.06
CA GLU A 205 -27.75 -6.18 -4.02
C GLU A 205 -28.48 -6.57 -5.32
N GLY A 206 -29.45 -5.76 -5.77
CA GLY A 206 -30.20 -6.02 -7.00
C GLY A 206 -29.41 -5.80 -8.29
N GLU A 207 -28.50 -4.82 -8.31
CA GLU A 207 -27.70 -4.47 -9.50
C GLU A 207 -26.42 -5.29 -9.64
N LEU A 208 -25.80 -5.72 -8.52
CA LEU A 208 -24.46 -6.30 -8.50
C LEU A 208 -24.30 -7.54 -7.60
N GLY A 209 -25.37 -8.03 -6.94
CA GLY A 209 -25.29 -9.16 -6.01
C GLY A 209 -24.44 -8.86 -4.76
N GLY A 210 -24.36 -7.59 -4.37
CA GLY A 210 -23.64 -7.13 -3.20
C GLY A 210 -22.11 -7.12 -3.38
N LYS A 211 -21.39 -7.12 -2.24
CA LYS A 211 -19.92 -7.09 -2.19
C LYS A 211 -19.27 -8.45 -2.46
N ASP A 212 -19.98 -9.54 -2.18
CA ASP A 212 -19.42 -10.89 -2.11
C ASP A 212 -19.02 -11.58 -3.44
N PRO A 213 -19.56 -11.28 -4.64
CA PRO A 213 -19.34 -12.13 -5.83
C PRO A 213 -17.86 -12.39 -6.18
N LEU A 214 -17.01 -11.36 -6.16
CA LEU A 214 -15.59 -11.52 -6.47
C LEU A 214 -14.74 -11.97 -5.27
N TRP A 215 -15.14 -11.66 -4.04
CA TRP A 215 -14.55 -12.27 -2.86
C TRP A 215 -14.76 -13.78 -2.82
N ARG A 216 -15.93 -14.26 -3.27
CA ARG A 216 -16.24 -15.69 -3.43
C ARG A 216 -15.34 -16.34 -4.47
N ASP A 217 -15.09 -15.67 -5.60
CA ASP A 217 -14.18 -16.16 -6.64
C ASP A 217 -12.72 -16.22 -6.13
N LEU A 218 -12.22 -15.14 -5.52
CA LEU A 218 -10.89 -15.07 -4.91
C LEU A 218 -10.68 -16.16 -3.85
N MET A 219 -11.64 -16.35 -2.94
CA MET A 219 -11.57 -17.39 -1.91
C MET A 219 -11.67 -18.80 -2.48
N SER A 220 -12.41 -19.00 -3.58
CA SER A 220 -12.43 -20.25 -4.33
C SER A 220 -11.06 -20.57 -4.95
N GLN A 221 -10.41 -19.59 -5.59
CA GLN A 221 -9.05 -19.75 -6.11
C GLN A 221 -8.03 -20.00 -4.98
N HIS A 222 -8.13 -19.27 -3.86
CA HIS A 222 -7.29 -19.50 -2.68
C HIS A 222 -7.45 -20.92 -2.12
N ALA A 223 -8.68 -21.44 -2.03
CA ALA A 223 -8.94 -22.79 -1.56
C ALA A 223 -8.36 -23.88 -2.50
N ALA A 224 -8.32 -23.62 -3.81
CA ALA A 224 -7.70 -24.52 -4.79
C ALA A 224 -6.17 -24.42 -4.83
N LYS A 225 -5.61 -23.21 -4.66
CA LYS A 225 -4.16 -22.93 -4.74
C LYS A 225 -3.84 -21.72 -3.83
N PRO A 226 -3.34 -21.92 -2.59
CA PRO A 226 -3.27 -20.86 -1.60
C PRO A 226 -2.49 -19.61 -2.01
N TYR A 227 -2.99 -18.44 -1.65
CA TYR A 227 -2.22 -17.19 -1.65
C TYR A 227 -1.56 -17.00 -0.29
N HIS A 228 -0.31 -16.54 -0.28
CA HIS A 228 0.45 -16.34 0.97
C HIS A 228 0.31 -14.91 1.50
N VAL A 229 0.00 -13.97 0.61
CA VAL A 229 -0.27 -12.56 0.89
C VAL A 229 -1.36 -12.08 -0.06
N MET A 230 -2.26 -11.21 0.42
CA MET A 230 -3.10 -10.37 -0.44
C MET A 230 -2.71 -8.90 -0.31
N ILE A 231 -2.65 -8.19 -1.43
CA ILE A 231 -2.22 -6.80 -1.51
C ILE A 231 -3.45 -5.92 -1.73
N GLY A 232 -3.80 -5.11 -0.73
CA GLY A 232 -4.81 -4.06 -0.87
C GLY A 232 -4.19 -2.85 -1.55
N GLY A 233 -4.75 -2.41 -2.66
CA GLY A 233 -4.20 -1.37 -3.52
C GLY A 233 -4.79 0.02 -3.34
N GLY A 234 -5.39 0.32 -2.18
CA GLY A 234 -6.24 1.50 -2.00
C GLY A 234 -7.72 1.16 -1.90
N ASP A 235 -8.48 2.04 -1.24
CA ASP A 235 -9.94 1.97 -1.08
C ASP A 235 -10.41 0.65 -0.47
N GLN A 236 -9.81 0.28 0.67
CA GLN A 236 -10.22 -0.93 1.40
C GLN A 236 -11.64 -0.78 1.99
N LEU A 237 -12.08 0.46 2.19
CA LEU A 237 -13.44 0.92 2.47
C LEU A 237 -13.64 2.32 1.85
N TYR A 238 -14.87 2.86 1.91
CA TYR A 238 -15.18 4.22 1.46
C TYR A 238 -15.63 5.07 2.66
N CYS A 239 -14.98 6.20 2.88
CA CYS A 239 -15.18 7.07 4.04
C CYS A 239 -15.86 8.41 3.72
N ASP A 240 -16.21 8.68 2.47
CA ASP A 240 -16.73 9.96 1.95
C ASP A 240 -18.01 10.43 2.67
N ALA A 241 -18.78 9.47 3.17
CA ALA A 241 -19.97 9.70 3.99
C ALA A 241 -19.69 10.51 5.27
N VAL A 242 -18.42 10.69 5.66
CA VAL A 242 -18.01 11.55 6.79
C VAL A 242 -18.61 12.96 6.69
N PHE A 243 -18.67 13.55 5.49
CA PHE A 243 -19.21 14.90 5.28
C PHE A 243 -20.73 15.00 5.37
N PRO A 244 -21.54 14.23 4.62
CA PRO A 244 -23.00 14.35 4.68
C PRO A 244 -23.61 13.83 5.99
N THR A 245 -22.94 12.91 6.70
CA THR A 245 -23.50 12.25 7.88
C THR A 245 -23.23 12.99 9.19
N ILE A 246 -22.09 13.68 9.32
CA ILE A 246 -21.74 14.41 10.54
C ILE A 246 -22.32 15.82 10.51
N SER A 247 -23.26 16.10 11.42
CA SER A 247 -23.98 17.39 11.48
C SER A 247 -23.07 18.62 11.59
N GLU A 248 -21.94 18.53 12.30
CA GLU A 248 -20.97 19.63 12.40
C GLU A 248 -20.21 19.89 11.09
N LEU A 249 -19.89 18.84 10.33
CA LEU A 249 -19.22 18.97 9.04
C LEU A 249 -20.18 19.52 7.97
N VAL A 250 -21.46 19.14 7.99
CA VAL A 250 -22.47 19.80 7.15
C VAL A 250 -22.65 21.28 7.54
N GLY A 251 -22.60 21.59 8.84
CA GLY A 251 -22.60 22.97 9.33
C GLY A 251 -21.41 23.80 8.81
N TRP A 252 -20.22 23.20 8.82
CA TRP A 252 -19.00 23.80 8.26
C TRP A 252 -19.07 23.97 6.74
N LEU A 253 -19.50 22.96 5.98
CA LEU A 253 -19.71 23.04 4.53
C LEU A 253 -20.74 24.10 4.14
N SER A 254 -21.71 24.40 5.01
CA SER A 254 -22.74 25.43 4.79
C SER A 254 -22.21 26.87 4.90
N ILE A 255 -20.95 27.10 5.31
CA ILE A 255 -20.35 28.43 5.41
C ILE A 255 -20.07 28.98 3.99
N SER A 256 -20.92 29.89 3.51
CA SER A 256 -20.89 30.36 2.12
C SER A 256 -19.63 31.17 1.74
N ASN A 257 -18.90 31.75 2.71
CA ASN A 257 -17.64 32.42 2.45
C ASN A 257 -16.48 31.42 2.57
N ARG A 258 -15.86 31.07 1.43
CA ARG A 258 -14.75 30.10 1.36
C ARG A 258 -13.61 30.44 2.33
N ASN A 259 -13.18 31.70 2.43
CA ASN A 259 -12.11 32.08 3.36
C ASN A 259 -12.52 31.88 4.82
N THR A 260 -13.76 32.24 5.19
CA THR A 260 -14.29 32.00 6.55
C THR A 260 -14.41 30.50 6.87
N ARG A 261 -14.82 29.69 5.89
CA ARG A 261 -14.90 28.23 5.99
C ARG A 261 -13.52 27.60 6.18
N ASP A 262 -12.57 27.93 5.30
CA ASP A 262 -11.23 27.34 5.28
C ASP A 262 -10.40 27.77 6.52
N MET A 263 -10.73 28.91 7.14
CA MET A 263 -10.15 29.35 8.43
C MET A 263 -10.92 28.88 9.67
N ALA A 264 -12.02 28.13 9.52
CA ALA A 264 -12.82 27.68 10.66
C ALA A 264 -12.02 26.71 11.56
N PRO A 265 -12.13 26.82 12.90
CA PRO A 265 -11.36 25.98 13.81
C PRO A 265 -11.86 24.53 13.80
N TRP A 266 -10.92 23.60 13.88
CA TRP A 266 -11.20 22.22 14.24
C TRP A 266 -11.59 22.13 15.72
N THR A 267 -12.74 21.54 16.03
CA THR A 267 -13.28 21.47 17.39
C THR A 267 -13.12 20.06 17.98
N SER A 268 -13.12 19.95 19.32
CA SER A 268 -13.13 18.64 19.99
C SER A 268 -14.39 17.82 19.71
N SER A 269 -15.50 18.49 19.36
CA SER A 269 -16.76 17.84 19.00
C SER A 269 -16.65 17.22 17.62
N MET A 270 -16.20 17.98 16.61
CA MET A 270 -15.84 17.45 15.29
C MET A 270 -14.88 16.26 15.38
N ALA A 271 -13.84 16.36 16.23
CA ALA A 271 -12.91 15.26 16.45
C ALA A 271 -13.60 14.00 16.98
N SER A 272 -14.46 14.14 17.99
CA SER A 272 -15.16 13.00 18.62
C SER A 272 -16.14 12.33 17.65
N GLU A 273 -16.88 13.13 16.88
CA GLU A 273 -17.82 12.61 15.88
C GLU A 273 -17.13 11.97 14.68
N VAL A 274 -15.99 12.51 14.26
CA VAL A 274 -15.17 11.93 13.19
C VAL A 274 -14.48 10.64 13.66
N GLU A 275 -13.94 10.58 14.89
CA GLU A 275 -13.43 9.33 15.48
C GLU A 275 -14.54 8.26 15.55
N ARG A 276 -15.76 8.64 15.94
CA ARG A 276 -16.93 7.74 15.98
C ARG A 276 -17.32 7.23 14.59
N PHE A 277 -17.31 8.10 13.59
CA PHE A 277 -17.58 7.74 12.20
C PHE A 277 -16.56 6.71 11.69
N TYR A 278 -15.24 7.00 11.76
CA TYR A 278 -14.23 6.08 11.24
C TYR A 278 -14.22 4.75 12.00
N PHE A 279 -14.36 4.75 13.34
CA PHE A 279 -14.44 3.51 14.11
C PHE A 279 -15.61 2.62 13.63
N ASN A 280 -16.82 3.18 13.55
CA ASN A 280 -17.99 2.45 13.11
C ASN A 280 -17.87 1.99 11.65
N ASN A 281 -17.42 2.87 10.74
CA ASN A 281 -17.27 2.57 9.32
C ASN A 281 -16.29 1.42 9.05
N TYR A 282 -15.13 1.43 9.72
CA TYR A 282 -14.17 0.33 9.66
C TYR A 282 -14.76 -0.96 10.22
N CYS A 283 -15.42 -0.91 11.38
CA CYS A 283 -16.02 -2.11 11.96
C CYS A 283 -17.13 -2.69 11.10
N GLU A 284 -17.96 -1.88 10.45
CA GLU A 284 -19.01 -2.34 9.54
C GLU A 284 -18.41 -3.00 8.29
N ASN A 285 -17.49 -2.30 7.61
CA ASN A 285 -16.96 -2.74 6.32
C ASN A 285 -16.00 -3.94 6.45
N PHE A 286 -15.22 -4.03 7.52
CA PHE A 286 -14.25 -5.12 7.70
C PHE A 286 -14.86 -6.38 8.34
N ASN A 287 -16.02 -6.26 9.01
CA ASN A 287 -16.66 -7.37 9.75
C ASN A 287 -17.82 -8.04 8.98
N THR A 288 -17.96 -7.78 7.68
CA THR A 288 -19.11 -8.19 6.86
C THR A 288 -18.70 -9.04 5.64
N GLY A 289 -19.57 -9.97 5.25
CA GLY A 289 -19.44 -10.77 4.02
C GLY A 289 -18.21 -11.68 3.97
N ILE A 290 -17.87 -12.14 2.77
CA ILE A 290 -16.72 -13.02 2.50
C ILE A 290 -15.40 -12.26 2.70
N TYR A 291 -15.39 -10.93 2.61
CA TYR A 291 -14.21 -10.12 2.89
C TYR A 291 -13.67 -10.31 4.32
N LYS A 292 -14.57 -10.47 5.31
CA LYS A 292 -14.17 -10.83 6.68
C LYS A 292 -13.41 -12.17 6.72
N GLU A 293 -13.89 -13.18 6.02
CA GLU A 293 -13.26 -14.50 5.97
C GLU A 293 -11.89 -14.43 5.26
N ALA A 294 -11.80 -13.68 4.17
CA ALA A 294 -10.55 -13.46 3.44
C ALA A 294 -9.47 -12.83 4.33
N GLN A 295 -9.81 -11.79 5.09
CA GLN A 295 -8.87 -11.16 6.04
C GLN A 295 -8.43 -12.10 7.17
N ALA A 296 -9.26 -13.04 7.59
CA ALA A 296 -8.92 -14.02 8.62
C ALA A 296 -8.09 -15.21 8.07
N CYS A 297 -8.06 -15.43 6.75
CA CYS A 297 -7.37 -16.57 6.12
C CYS A 297 -6.15 -16.19 5.28
N ILE A 298 -6.07 -14.95 4.79
CA ILE A 298 -5.02 -14.47 3.89
C ILE A 298 -4.35 -13.25 4.53
N PRO A 299 -3.05 -13.33 4.91
CA PRO A 299 -2.31 -12.19 5.44
C PRO A 299 -2.33 -11.01 4.46
N SER A 300 -2.79 -9.86 4.92
CA SER A 300 -2.92 -8.65 4.10
C SER A 300 -1.71 -7.73 4.17
N ILE A 301 -1.49 -6.96 3.11
CA ILE A 301 -0.63 -5.77 3.10
C ILE A 301 -1.29 -4.71 2.22
N ASN A 302 -1.78 -3.65 2.86
CA ASN A 302 -2.61 -2.65 2.19
C ASN A 302 -1.80 -1.38 1.87
N ILE A 303 -2.37 -0.51 1.05
CA ILE A 303 -1.85 0.80 0.69
C ILE A 303 -2.98 1.80 0.89
N VAL A 304 -2.68 2.96 1.46
CA VAL A 304 -3.68 4.03 1.62
C VAL A 304 -3.97 4.70 0.27
N ASP A 305 -5.25 4.86 -0.04
CA ASP A 305 -5.72 5.79 -1.07
C ASP A 305 -6.70 6.82 -0.46
N ASP A 306 -7.35 7.64 -1.29
CA ASP A 306 -8.21 8.71 -0.77
C ASP A 306 -9.48 8.19 -0.14
N HIS A 307 -10.20 7.19 -0.66
CA HIS A 307 -11.45 6.78 -0.01
C HIS A 307 -11.25 6.08 1.36
N ASP A 308 -10.03 5.65 1.70
CA ASP A 308 -9.67 5.29 3.10
C ASP A 308 -9.73 6.51 4.05
N ILE A 309 -9.59 7.72 3.48
CA ILE A 309 -9.70 9.04 4.11
C ILE A 309 -11.05 9.69 3.75
N PHE A 310 -11.13 10.31 2.58
CA PHE A 310 -12.31 10.68 1.81
C PHE A 310 -11.85 11.09 0.40
N ASP A 311 -12.72 10.89 -0.60
CA ASP A 311 -12.63 11.33 -1.99
C ASP A 311 -11.73 12.57 -2.26
N GLY A 312 -10.72 12.42 -3.12
CA GLY A 312 -9.82 13.50 -3.58
C GLY A 312 -8.82 14.02 -2.54
N TYR A 313 -8.65 13.37 -1.37
CA TYR A 313 -7.75 13.87 -0.33
C TYR A 313 -6.32 14.11 -0.85
N GLY A 314 -5.86 15.35 -0.72
CA GLY A 314 -4.56 15.82 -1.19
C GLY A 314 -4.59 16.66 -2.48
N SER A 315 -5.65 16.57 -3.29
CA SER A 315 -5.74 17.24 -4.60
C SER A 315 -6.46 18.60 -4.58
N TYR A 316 -7.15 18.90 -3.47
CA TYR A 316 -7.82 20.16 -3.23
C TYR A 316 -6.87 21.38 -3.25
N PRO A 317 -7.39 22.59 -3.55
CA PRO A 317 -6.62 23.83 -3.44
C PRO A 317 -5.99 23.99 -2.04
N ASP A 318 -4.77 24.52 -1.99
CA ASP A 318 -3.96 24.56 -0.77
C ASP A 318 -4.67 25.22 0.43
N SER A 319 -5.58 26.19 0.24
CA SER A 319 -6.34 26.80 1.34
C SER A 319 -7.29 25.82 2.01
N LEU A 320 -7.94 24.97 1.21
CA LEU A 320 -8.88 23.96 1.68
C LEU A 320 -8.11 22.75 2.22
N GLN A 321 -7.14 22.23 1.48
CA GLN A 321 -6.35 21.06 1.89
C GLN A 321 -5.60 21.29 3.21
N ASN A 322 -5.09 22.51 3.45
CA ASN A 322 -4.41 22.87 4.70
C ASN A 322 -5.36 23.51 5.75
N SER A 323 -6.67 23.52 5.53
CA SER A 323 -7.63 24.02 6.52
C SER A 323 -7.63 23.17 7.80
N PRO A 324 -7.92 23.72 8.98
CA PRO A 324 -7.89 22.98 10.24
C PRO A 324 -8.82 21.75 10.23
N VAL A 325 -9.99 21.86 9.58
CA VAL A 325 -10.98 20.79 9.50
C VAL A 325 -10.50 19.64 8.62
N ILE A 326 -9.99 19.93 7.41
CA ILE A 326 -9.48 18.89 6.49
C ILE A 326 -8.26 18.17 7.08
N GLN A 327 -7.33 18.92 7.70
CA GLN A 327 -6.19 18.34 8.38
C GLN A 327 -6.59 17.51 9.62
N GLY A 328 -7.64 17.92 10.33
CA GLY A 328 -8.21 17.18 11.46
C GLY A 328 -8.79 15.83 11.05
N ILE A 329 -9.65 15.82 10.02
CA ILE A 329 -10.24 14.60 9.44
C ILE A 329 -9.13 13.68 8.90
N GLY A 330 -8.23 14.20 8.07
CA GLY A 330 -7.13 13.43 7.50
C GLY A 330 -6.19 12.84 8.55
N LYS A 331 -5.98 13.52 9.70
CA LYS A 331 -5.22 12.94 10.80
C LYS A 331 -5.90 11.68 11.35
N ILE A 332 -7.18 11.79 11.71
CA ILE A 332 -7.97 10.69 12.30
C ILE A 332 -8.09 9.52 11.32
N ALA A 333 -8.41 9.79 10.06
CA ALA A 333 -8.51 8.77 9.02
C ALA A 333 -7.25 7.91 8.92
N ILE A 334 -6.07 8.56 8.84
CA ILE A 334 -4.78 7.89 8.81
C ILE A 334 -4.49 7.14 10.12
N ASP A 335 -4.93 7.63 11.28
CA ASP A 335 -4.81 6.89 12.54
C ASP A 335 -5.62 5.57 12.48
N TYR A 336 -6.85 5.62 11.96
CA TYR A 336 -7.70 4.43 11.78
C TYR A 336 -7.19 3.48 10.70
N PHE A 337 -6.66 3.99 9.58
CA PHE A 337 -5.94 3.19 8.58
C PHE A 337 -4.76 2.45 9.22
N LEU A 338 -3.92 3.16 10.00
CA LEU A 338 -2.78 2.55 10.67
C LEU A 338 -3.20 1.45 11.66
N MET A 339 -4.28 1.65 12.40
CA MET A 339 -4.79 0.66 13.35
C MET A 339 -5.39 -0.56 12.65
N PHE A 340 -6.40 -0.37 11.80
CA PHE A 340 -7.13 -1.47 11.17
C PHE A 340 -6.33 -2.20 10.09
N GLN A 341 -5.56 -1.46 9.28
CA GLN A 341 -4.90 -2.01 8.09
C GLN A 341 -3.39 -2.25 8.29
N HIS A 342 -2.77 -1.59 9.27
CA HIS A 342 -1.34 -1.73 9.55
C HIS A 342 -1.01 -2.31 10.93
N HIS A 343 -2.03 -2.50 11.77
CA HIS A 343 -1.91 -3.00 13.14
C HIS A 343 -0.84 -2.20 13.94
N THR A 344 -0.80 -0.89 13.73
CA THR A 344 0.15 0.03 14.35
C THR A 344 -0.53 1.34 14.74
N THR A 345 0.13 2.17 15.55
CA THR A 345 -0.18 3.59 15.70
C THR A 345 0.91 4.44 15.04
N ARG A 346 0.75 5.77 14.99
CA ARG A 346 1.80 6.68 14.46
C ARG A 346 3.10 6.58 15.25
N GLU A 347 3.01 6.44 16.57
CA GLU A 347 4.13 6.37 17.51
C GLU A 347 4.96 5.10 17.31
N LEU A 348 4.32 4.02 16.87
CA LEU A 348 4.93 2.71 16.68
C LEU A 348 5.28 2.41 15.21
N ALA A 349 4.72 3.13 14.23
CA ALA A 349 4.87 2.80 12.81
C ALA A 349 6.36 2.71 12.37
N PHE A 350 7.19 3.67 12.75
CA PHE A 350 8.62 3.62 12.44
C PHE A 350 9.35 2.44 13.11
N GLN A 351 8.89 2.00 14.28
CA GLN A 351 9.43 0.80 14.97
C GLN A 351 8.98 -0.50 14.28
N HIS A 352 7.82 -0.48 13.62
CA HIS A 352 7.28 -1.58 12.80
C HIS A 352 7.80 -1.58 11.34
N GLY A 353 8.84 -0.78 11.05
CA GLY A 353 9.51 -0.77 9.75
C GLY A 353 8.71 -0.06 8.65
N TYR A 354 7.94 0.97 9.02
CA TYR A 354 7.47 2.01 8.11
C TYR A 354 8.48 3.18 8.08
N PHE A 355 8.48 3.98 7.02
CA PHE A 355 9.38 5.12 6.89
C PHE A 355 8.76 6.25 6.06
N GLY A 356 9.34 7.45 6.12
CA GLY A 356 8.84 8.65 5.45
C GLY A 356 8.97 9.89 6.35
N ASN A 357 8.68 11.07 5.80
CA ASN A 357 8.72 12.34 6.52
C ASN A 357 7.41 12.61 7.28
N ARG A 358 6.27 12.48 6.59
CA ARG A 358 4.91 12.57 7.15
C ARG A 358 3.98 11.46 6.64
N SER A 359 4.56 10.45 5.99
CA SER A 359 3.89 9.32 5.33
C SER A 359 4.43 7.99 5.84
N PHE A 360 3.74 6.90 5.50
CA PHE A 360 4.01 5.54 6.00
C PHE A 360 4.38 4.59 4.86
N GLN A 361 5.49 4.89 4.18
CA GLN A 361 6.06 4.05 3.12
C GLN A 361 6.53 2.69 3.67
N MET A 362 6.52 1.63 2.85
CA MET A 362 6.96 0.30 3.27
C MET A 362 7.73 -0.45 2.17
N PHE A 363 8.78 -1.18 2.57
CA PHE A 363 9.55 -2.08 1.70
C PHE A 363 9.66 -3.45 2.35
N LYS A 364 9.05 -4.50 1.75
CA LYS A 364 8.95 -5.85 2.32
C LYS A 364 9.46 -6.91 1.34
N HIS A 365 9.91 -8.06 1.83
CA HIS A 365 10.33 -9.20 1.02
C HIS A 365 9.14 -10.14 0.77
N PHE A 366 8.89 -10.57 -0.47
CA PHE A 366 7.87 -11.57 -0.80
C PHE A 366 8.55 -12.88 -1.19
N GLY A 367 9.19 -13.52 -0.21
CA GLY A 367 9.96 -14.74 -0.43
C GLY A 367 11.32 -14.51 -1.09
N PRO A 368 11.93 -15.54 -1.70
CA PRO A 368 13.37 -15.56 -2.00
C PRO A 368 13.83 -14.61 -3.11
N THR A 369 12.95 -14.24 -4.05
CA THR A 369 13.35 -13.48 -5.25
C THR A 369 12.38 -12.35 -5.62
N MET A 370 11.53 -11.91 -4.70
CA MET A 370 10.61 -10.79 -4.93
C MET A 370 10.64 -9.82 -3.74
N CYS A 371 10.55 -8.52 -4.05
CA CYS A 371 10.35 -7.47 -3.06
C CYS A 371 9.15 -6.62 -3.43
N PHE A 372 8.59 -5.92 -2.47
CA PHE A 372 7.44 -5.04 -2.63
C PHE A 372 7.69 -3.69 -1.98
N LEU A 373 7.51 -2.63 -2.76
CA LEU A 373 7.45 -1.24 -2.31
C LEU A 373 5.99 -0.80 -2.31
N GLY A 374 5.38 -0.66 -1.13
CA GLY A 374 4.07 -0.03 -0.97
C GLY A 374 4.24 1.45 -0.71
N LEU A 375 3.65 2.30 -1.55
CA LEU A 375 3.77 3.75 -1.46
C LEU A 375 2.51 4.40 -0.87
N ASP A 376 2.70 5.16 0.21
CA ASP A 376 1.70 6.10 0.70
C ASP A 376 1.78 7.38 -0.15
N THR A 377 0.79 7.53 -1.04
CA THR A 377 0.65 8.65 -1.98
C THR A 377 -0.40 9.68 -1.54
N ARG A 378 -0.80 9.67 -0.26
CA ARG A 378 -1.88 10.53 0.28
C ARG A 378 -1.45 11.38 1.47
N SER A 379 -0.68 10.85 2.43
CA SER A 379 -0.30 11.58 3.65
C SER A 379 0.60 12.80 3.42
N GLU A 380 1.32 12.84 2.29
CA GLU A 380 2.19 13.97 1.89
C GLU A 380 1.67 14.74 0.67
N ARG A 381 0.50 14.37 0.13
CA ARG A 381 -0.04 14.90 -1.12
C ARG A 381 -0.55 16.34 -0.97
N LEU A 382 -0.23 17.13 -1.98
CA LEU A 382 -0.71 18.47 -2.27
C LEU A 382 -0.99 18.54 -3.78
N LYS A 383 -1.74 19.54 -4.24
CA LYS A 383 -2.13 19.71 -5.66
C LYS A 383 -0.97 19.71 -6.69
N HIS A 384 0.26 19.96 -6.26
CA HIS A 384 1.46 19.97 -7.12
C HIS A 384 2.61 19.10 -6.59
N GLN A 385 2.32 18.15 -5.69
CA GLN A 385 3.31 17.23 -5.11
C GLN A 385 2.60 15.99 -4.54
N VAL A 386 2.90 14.79 -5.03
CA VAL A 386 2.33 13.54 -4.49
C VAL A 386 3.10 13.09 -3.24
N ILE A 387 4.43 13.04 -3.30
CA ILE A 387 5.32 12.67 -2.20
C ILE A 387 6.45 13.70 -2.08
N SER A 388 6.85 14.07 -0.85
CA SER A 388 7.90 15.07 -0.68
C SER A 388 9.27 14.57 -1.14
N GLN A 389 10.12 15.47 -1.65
CA GLN A 389 11.49 15.15 -2.08
C GLN A 389 12.33 14.45 -0.99
N VAL A 390 12.05 14.74 0.29
CA VAL A 390 12.69 14.07 1.44
C VAL A 390 12.32 12.59 1.49
N THR A 391 11.02 12.29 1.42
CA THR A 391 10.52 10.91 1.41
C THR A 391 10.94 10.17 0.15
N TRP A 392 10.97 10.83 -1.02
CA TRP A 392 11.53 10.24 -2.24
C TRP A 392 13.01 9.85 -2.08
N ASN A 393 13.81 10.63 -1.37
CA ASN A 393 15.20 10.25 -1.12
C ASN A 393 15.27 9.00 -0.23
N MET A 394 14.50 8.96 0.86
CA MET A 394 14.40 7.79 1.74
C MET A 394 13.96 6.52 0.99
N ILE A 395 12.95 6.61 0.11
CA ILE A 395 12.47 5.48 -0.72
C ILE A 395 13.62 4.91 -1.55
N PHE A 396 14.35 5.74 -2.28
CA PHE A 396 15.43 5.25 -3.14
C PHE A 396 16.68 4.83 -2.37
N ASP A 397 16.96 5.40 -1.20
CA ASP A 397 18.01 4.91 -0.30
C ASP A 397 17.68 3.50 0.19
N VAL A 398 16.41 3.24 0.56
CA VAL A 398 15.91 1.89 0.90
C VAL A 398 16.04 0.93 -0.28
N LEU A 399 15.58 1.28 -1.49
CA LEU A 399 15.73 0.41 -2.67
C LEU A 399 17.21 0.11 -3.00
N ASN A 400 18.08 1.11 -2.88
CA ASN A 400 19.51 0.97 -3.16
C ASN A 400 20.25 0.12 -2.12
N THR A 401 19.78 0.08 -0.86
CA THR A 401 20.45 -0.63 0.23
C THR A 401 19.83 -1.99 0.57
N GLN A 402 18.50 -2.12 0.47
CA GLN A 402 17.76 -3.28 0.99
C GLN A 402 17.33 -4.30 -0.06
N ILE A 403 17.29 -3.97 -1.37
CA ILE A 403 17.05 -4.99 -2.40
C ILE A 403 18.21 -6.01 -2.39
N PRO A 404 17.95 -7.30 -2.05
CA PRO A 404 18.97 -8.33 -2.00
C PRO A 404 19.34 -8.81 -3.40
N ALA A 405 20.55 -9.35 -3.57
CA ALA A 405 21.04 -9.87 -4.85
C ALA A 405 20.27 -11.12 -5.37
N SER A 406 19.41 -11.73 -4.55
CA SER A 406 18.49 -12.80 -4.98
C SER A 406 17.18 -12.27 -5.58
N CYS A 407 16.86 -10.99 -5.41
CA CYS A 407 15.66 -10.39 -5.96
C CYS A 407 15.73 -10.35 -7.50
N GLU A 408 14.65 -10.79 -8.14
CA GLU A 408 14.47 -10.73 -9.60
C GLU A 408 13.33 -9.79 -9.99
N HIS A 409 12.35 -9.59 -9.10
CA HIS A 409 11.15 -8.79 -9.33
C HIS A 409 10.88 -7.84 -8.16
N LEU A 410 10.76 -6.54 -8.46
CA LEU A 410 10.28 -5.51 -7.55
C LEU A 410 8.83 -5.16 -7.95
N LEU A 411 7.88 -5.53 -7.10
CA LEU A 411 6.52 -5.00 -7.17
C LEU A 411 6.50 -3.61 -6.54
N VAL A 412 5.77 -2.67 -7.16
CA VAL A 412 5.58 -1.31 -6.66
C VAL A 412 4.08 -1.02 -6.66
N GLY A 413 3.49 -0.82 -5.48
CA GLY A 413 2.06 -0.56 -5.34
C GLY A 413 1.77 0.87 -4.90
N PHE A 414 0.74 1.46 -5.49
CA PHE A 414 0.14 2.76 -5.13
C PHE A 414 -1.30 2.79 -5.65
N GLY A 415 -2.12 3.69 -5.12
CA GLY A 415 -3.53 3.84 -5.50
C GLY A 415 -3.79 4.05 -6.99
N VAL A 416 -3.52 5.27 -7.46
CA VAL A 416 -3.85 5.71 -8.84
C VAL A 416 -2.83 5.22 -9.89
N PRO A 417 -3.24 4.64 -11.04
CA PRO A 417 -2.32 4.09 -12.05
C PRO A 417 -1.32 5.09 -12.66
N ILE A 418 -0.05 4.69 -12.76
CA ILE A 418 1.01 5.54 -13.33
C ILE A 418 1.05 5.50 -14.86
N VAL A 419 0.58 4.42 -15.49
CA VAL A 419 0.38 4.31 -16.96
C VAL A 419 -1.12 4.21 -17.23
N TYR A 420 -1.71 5.29 -17.74
CA TYR A 420 -3.13 5.38 -18.06
C TYR A 420 -3.38 6.33 -19.24
N PRO A 421 -4.52 6.22 -19.97
CA PRO A 421 -4.91 7.20 -20.97
C PRO A 421 -5.00 8.61 -20.38
N ARG A 422 -4.76 9.62 -21.22
CA ARG A 422 -4.76 11.02 -20.75
C ARG A 422 -6.18 11.49 -20.49
N LEU A 423 -6.54 11.60 -19.20
CA LEU A 423 -7.87 12.06 -18.78
C LEU A 423 -8.19 13.46 -19.33
N THR A 424 -7.23 14.38 -19.37
CA THR A 424 -7.44 15.74 -19.92
C THR A 424 -7.88 15.71 -21.40
N ILE A 425 -7.35 14.78 -22.21
CA ILE A 425 -7.80 14.59 -23.60
C ILE A 425 -9.19 13.95 -23.63
N ALA A 426 -9.48 13.05 -22.68
CA ALA A 426 -10.79 12.41 -22.57
C ALA A 426 -11.88 13.41 -22.17
N GLU A 427 -11.65 14.25 -21.17
CA GLU A 427 -12.56 15.33 -20.77
C GLU A 427 -12.86 16.26 -21.95
N ASN A 428 -11.84 16.83 -22.60
CA ASN A 428 -12.03 17.73 -23.73
C ASN A 428 -12.86 17.07 -24.86
N THR A 429 -12.70 15.76 -25.06
CA THR A 429 -13.51 14.98 -26.00
C THR A 429 -14.96 14.82 -25.54
N LEU A 430 -15.20 14.52 -24.25
CA LEU A 430 -16.54 14.42 -23.66
C LEU A 430 -17.27 15.77 -23.70
N GLN A 431 -16.61 16.87 -23.33
CA GLN A 431 -17.15 18.23 -23.41
C GLN A 431 -17.51 18.60 -24.87
N GLY A 432 -16.68 18.23 -25.84
CA GLY A 432 -16.96 18.40 -27.27
C GLY A 432 -18.17 17.61 -27.78
N ILE A 433 -18.42 16.42 -27.22
CA ILE A 433 -19.60 15.59 -27.54
C ILE A 433 -20.86 16.14 -26.87
N SER A 434 -20.79 16.49 -25.58
CA SER A 434 -21.94 16.95 -24.79
C SER A 434 -22.44 18.34 -25.18
N SER A 435 -21.56 19.20 -25.69
CA SER A 435 -21.90 20.51 -26.27
C SER A 435 -22.61 20.41 -27.63
N SER A 436 -22.71 19.23 -28.24
CA SER A 436 -23.50 19.04 -29.46
C SER A 436 -25.00 18.97 -29.17
N SER A 437 -25.82 19.60 -30.01
CA SER A 437 -27.27 19.79 -29.80
C SER A 437 -28.10 18.50 -29.80
N LEU A 438 -27.52 17.36 -30.20
CA LEU A 438 -28.15 16.04 -30.08
C LEU A 438 -28.16 15.54 -28.63
N PHE A 439 -27.08 15.79 -27.87
CA PHE A 439 -26.88 15.22 -26.53
C PHE A 439 -27.43 16.10 -25.41
N GLN A 440 -27.55 17.42 -25.62
CA GLN A 440 -28.22 18.31 -24.66
C GLN A 440 -29.69 17.94 -24.39
N LYS A 441 -30.33 17.16 -25.27
CA LYS A 441 -31.72 16.71 -25.12
C LYS A 441 -31.90 15.41 -24.32
N THR A 442 -30.83 14.68 -24.00
CA THR A 442 -30.94 13.38 -23.31
C THR A 442 -30.71 13.45 -21.81
N GLY A 443 -30.29 14.61 -21.26
CA GLY A 443 -30.11 14.80 -19.82
C GLY A 443 -29.03 13.93 -19.17
N ALA A 444 -28.17 13.31 -19.97
CA ALA A 444 -27.32 12.19 -19.56
C ALA A 444 -26.00 12.57 -18.84
N PHE A 445 -25.82 13.84 -18.48
CA PHE A 445 -24.64 14.32 -17.75
C PHE A 445 -25.06 15.32 -16.66
N PRO A 446 -25.23 14.86 -15.41
CA PRO A 446 -25.22 15.76 -14.27
C PRO A 446 -23.83 16.41 -14.17
N GLN A 447 -23.78 17.71 -13.86
CA GLN A 447 -22.59 18.28 -13.26
C GLN A 447 -22.55 17.77 -11.82
N VAL A 448 -21.90 16.63 -11.59
CA VAL A 448 -21.66 16.13 -10.25
C VAL A 448 -20.60 17.02 -9.62
N LEU A 449 -20.96 17.62 -8.48
CA LEU A 449 -20.03 18.32 -7.62
C LEU A 449 -19.73 17.41 -6.44
N ASN A 450 -18.49 17.36 -6.00
CA ASN A 450 -18.12 16.67 -4.76
C ASN A 450 -18.65 17.41 -3.53
N ALA A 451 -18.34 16.88 -2.34
CA ALA A 451 -18.78 17.43 -1.06
C ALA A 451 -18.40 18.92 -0.83
N PHE A 452 -17.41 19.45 -1.56
CA PHE A 452 -16.90 20.82 -1.40
C PHE A 452 -17.45 21.82 -2.43
N GLY A 453 -18.24 21.33 -3.41
CA GLY A 453 -18.77 22.14 -4.50
C GLY A 453 -17.79 22.36 -5.65
N GLU A 454 -16.71 21.58 -5.73
CA GLU A 454 -15.84 21.50 -6.91
C GLU A 454 -16.35 20.40 -7.86
N PRO A 455 -16.15 20.49 -9.19
CA PRO A 455 -16.55 19.45 -10.12
C PRO A 455 -15.75 18.17 -9.89
N GLU A 456 -16.45 17.05 -9.61
CA GLU A 456 -15.88 15.71 -9.37
C GLU A 456 -14.81 15.36 -10.42
N LEU A 457 -15.17 15.53 -11.70
CA LEU A 457 -14.29 15.29 -12.84
C LEU A 457 -12.97 16.09 -12.83
N LEU A 458 -12.93 17.31 -12.25
CA LEU A 458 -11.70 18.12 -12.18
C LEU A 458 -10.75 17.64 -11.08
N ASP A 459 -11.29 17.04 -10.02
CA ASP A 459 -10.50 16.42 -8.97
C ASP A 459 -9.95 15.07 -9.49
N ASP A 460 -10.78 14.20 -10.10
CA ASP A 460 -10.33 13.01 -10.87
C ASP A 460 -9.17 13.33 -11.83
N LEU A 461 -9.30 14.42 -12.58
CA LEU A 461 -8.30 14.88 -13.55
C LEU A 461 -6.97 15.29 -12.92
N THR A 462 -7.00 15.74 -11.66
CA THR A 462 -5.83 16.21 -10.90
C THR A 462 -5.17 15.04 -10.17
N ASP A 463 -5.95 14.09 -9.66
CA ASP A 463 -5.47 12.95 -8.86
C ASP A 463 -4.47 12.05 -9.56
N HIS A 464 -4.64 11.87 -10.87
CA HIS A 464 -3.80 11.02 -11.71
C HIS A 464 -2.34 11.50 -11.83
N TRP A 465 -1.42 10.53 -11.86
CA TRP A 465 -0.02 10.76 -12.24
C TRP A 465 0.15 11.40 -13.63
N THR A 466 -0.82 11.22 -14.52
CA THR A 466 -0.84 11.81 -15.86
C THR A 466 -1.40 13.24 -15.91
N ALA A 467 -1.80 13.80 -14.77
CA ALA A 467 -2.14 15.21 -14.63
C ALA A 467 -0.90 16.09 -14.83
N GLU A 468 -1.08 17.29 -15.37
CA GLU A 468 0.02 18.22 -15.66
C GLU A 468 0.91 18.54 -14.44
N PRO A 469 0.36 18.82 -13.22
CA PRO A 469 1.18 19.07 -12.03
C PRO A 469 2.09 17.90 -11.64
N HIS A 470 1.70 16.66 -11.96
CA HIS A 470 2.38 15.45 -11.52
C HIS A 470 3.38 14.89 -12.55
N MET A 471 3.39 15.41 -13.78
CA MET A 471 4.20 14.84 -14.88
C MET A 471 5.70 14.83 -14.58
N LEU A 472 6.25 15.88 -13.94
CA LEU A 472 7.67 15.94 -13.61
C LEU A 472 8.05 14.95 -12.50
N GLU A 473 7.25 14.88 -11.43
CA GLU A 473 7.46 13.96 -10.32
C GLU A 473 7.37 12.50 -10.81
N ARG A 474 6.34 12.19 -11.60
CA ARG A 474 6.17 10.92 -12.32
C ARG A 474 7.40 10.56 -13.15
N GLN A 475 7.90 11.49 -13.97
CA GLN A 475 9.05 11.25 -14.83
C GLN A 475 10.30 10.91 -14.01
N LEU A 476 10.58 11.70 -12.97
CA LEU A 476 11.73 11.48 -12.09
C LEU A 476 11.62 10.15 -11.31
N PHE A 477 10.42 9.81 -10.82
CA PHE A 477 10.15 8.55 -10.13
C PHE A 477 10.45 7.33 -11.03
N VAL A 478 9.89 7.30 -12.25
CA VAL A 478 10.11 6.19 -13.20
C VAL A 478 11.57 6.14 -13.65
N GLN A 479 12.22 7.27 -13.94
CA GLN A 479 13.65 7.31 -14.31
C GLN A 479 14.56 6.76 -13.20
N ARG A 480 14.28 7.09 -11.93
CA ARG A 480 15.04 6.53 -10.79
C ARG A 480 14.78 5.04 -10.61
N LEU A 481 13.55 4.56 -10.85
CA LEU A 481 13.27 3.13 -10.88
C LEU A 481 13.98 2.41 -12.04
N GLN A 482 14.11 3.02 -13.22
CA GLN A 482 14.88 2.45 -14.34
C GLN A 482 16.35 2.25 -13.96
N GLU A 483 16.93 3.17 -13.17
CA GLU A 483 18.28 3.02 -12.64
C GLU A 483 18.38 1.93 -11.57
N VAL A 484 17.37 1.77 -10.69
CA VAL A 484 17.30 0.62 -9.76
C VAL A 484 17.21 -0.70 -10.54
N ALA A 485 16.32 -0.79 -11.53
CA ALA A 485 16.16 -1.97 -12.39
C ALA A 485 17.48 -2.36 -13.06
N ARG A 486 18.18 -1.38 -13.64
CA ARG A 486 19.47 -1.54 -14.32
C ARG A 486 20.61 -1.92 -13.38
N SER A 487 20.70 -1.29 -12.21
CA SER A 487 21.83 -1.47 -11.27
C SER A 487 21.68 -2.70 -10.37
N LYS A 488 20.45 -3.10 -10.05
CA LYS A 488 20.13 -4.29 -9.24
C LYS A 488 19.78 -5.53 -10.07
N ASN A 489 19.62 -5.38 -11.39
CA ASN A 489 19.11 -6.42 -12.31
C ASN A 489 17.73 -6.97 -11.86
N VAL A 490 16.80 -6.06 -11.54
CA VAL A 490 15.42 -6.41 -11.14
C VAL A 490 14.40 -5.93 -12.17
N ARG A 491 13.37 -6.74 -12.43
CA ARG A 491 12.18 -6.31 -13.16
C ARG A 491 11.30 -5.48 -12.23
N VAL A 492 10.89 -4.29 -12.66
CA VAL A 492 9.88 -3.49 -11.95
C VAL A 492 8.50 -3.72 -12.55
N THR A 493 7.50 -3.97 -11.70
CA THR A 493 6.08 -4.06 -12.09
C THR A 493 5.23 -3.24 -11.13
N PHE A 494 4.35 -2.39 -11.67
CA PHE A 494 3.43 -1.56 -10.93
C PHE A 494 2.08 -2.26 -10.71
N LEU A 495 1.51 -2.09 -9.52
CA LEU A 495 0.16 -2.49 -9.15
C LEU A 495 -0.62 -1.23 -8.77
N ALA A 496 -1.81 -1.03 -9.35
CA ALA A 496 -2.66 0.11 -9.06
C ALA A 496 -4.16 -0.22 -9.18
N GLY A 497 -4.96 0.56 -8.45
CA GLY A 497 -6.40 0.42 -8.30
C GLY A 497 -7.17 1.60 -8.90
N ASP A 498 -8.02 2.22 -8.07
CA ASP A 498 -8.71 3.50 -8.29
C ASP A 498 -9.72 3.53 -9.46
N VAL A 499 -9.28 3.36 -10.72
CA VAL A 499 -10.06 3.67 -11.94
C VAL A 499 -11.26 2.76 -12.29
N HIS A 500 -11.69 1.89 -11.36
CA HIS A 500 -12.81 0.94 -11.46
C HIS A 500 -12.87 0.04 -12.72
N ALA A 501 -11.77 -0.10 -13.47
CA ALA A 501 -11.68 -0.98 -14.64
C ALA A 501 -10.45 -1.89 -14.66
N GLY A 502 -10.57 -3.04 -15.32
CA GLY A 502 -9.45 -3.95 -15.59
C GLY A 502 -8.65 -3.45 -16.80
N ALA A 503 -7.33 -3.32 -16.63
CA ALA A 503 -6.42 -2.90 -17.72
C ALA A 503 -4.96 -3.26 -17.43
N ALA A 504 -4.10 -3.07 -18.43
CA ALA A 504 -2.65 -3.10 -18.25
C ALA A 504 -1.96 -2.15 -19.23
N GLY A 505 -0.81 -1.63 -18.84
CA GLY A 505 0.08 -0.82 -19.68
C GLY A 505 1.54 -1.10 -19.39
N TYR A 506 2.45 -0.40 -20.06
CA TYR A 506 3.87 -0.51 -19.82
C TYR A 506 4.64 0.73 -20.26
N PHE A 507 5.79 0.96 -19.62
CA PHE A 507 6.91 1.71 -20.20
C PHE A 507 7.81 0.76 -20.99
N ALA A 508 8.51 1.25 -22.02
CA ALA A 508 9.55 0.51 -22.74
C ALA A 508 10.60 1.46 -23.36
N SER A 509 11.77 0.91 -23.70
CA SER A 509 12.78 1.62 -24.50
C SER A 509 12.24 1.98 -25.88
N LYS A 510 12.34 3.26 -26.24
CA LYS A 510 11.87 3.86 -27.49
C LYS A 510 12.64 3.37 -28.71
N GLY A 511 11.94 3.11 -29.80
CA GLY A 511 12.53 2.76 -31.11
C GLY A 511 12.45 1.28 -31.47
N LYS A 512 13.57 0.66 -31.85
CA LYS A 512 13.59 -0.76 -32.27
C LYS A 512 13.14 -1.64 -31.12
N SER A 513 12.30 -2.64 -31.42
CA SER A 513 11.84 -3.65 -30.45
C SER A 513 13.01 -4.28 -29.72
N VAL A 514 13.20 -3.88 -28.46
CA VAL A 514 14.13 -4.50 -27.52
C VAL A 514 13.41 -5.71 -26.91
N ASP A 515 14.12 -6.82 -26.73
CA ASP A 515 13.62 -7.96 -25.95
C ASP A 515 13.20 -7.45 -24.56
N PRO A 516 11.92 -7.57 -24.16
CA PRO A 516 11.47 -7.11 -22.84
C PRO A 516 12.28 -7.70 -21.70
N GLY A 517 12.75 -8.95 -21.84
CA GLY A 517 13.62 -9.61 -20.86
C GLY A 517 15.01 -8.96 -20.71
N ARG A 518 15.44 -8.10 -21.64
CA ARG A 518 16.71 -7.36 -21.58
C ARG A 518 16.54 -5.85 -21.43
N ASP A 519 15.31 -5.35 -21.49
CA ASP A 519 15.01 -3.93 -21.35
C ASP A 519 14.72 -3.57 -19.89
N HIS A 520 15.64 -2.85 -19.23
CA HIS A 520 15.43 -2.32 -17.89
C HIS A 520 14.38 -1.19 -17.84
N ARG A 521 13.99 -0.63 -19.00
CA ARG A 521 12.88 0.33 -19.12
C ARG A 521 11.53 -0.35 -19.29
N TYR A 522 11.50 -1.65 -19.56
CA TYR A 522 10.27 -2.40 -19.66
C TYR A 522 9.64 -2.58 -18.28
N MET A 523 8.66 -1.73 -17.95
CA MET A 523 8.01 -1.71 -16.65
C MET A 523 6.51 -1.79 -16.86
N VAL A 524 5.92 -2.92 -16.46
CA VAL A 524 4.49 -3.19 -16.67
C VAL A 524 3.68 -2.56 -15.55
N GLN A 525 2.55 -1.95 -15.89
CA GLN A 525 1.48 -1.57 -14.97
C GLN A 525 0.35 -2.58 -15.13
N ILE A 526 -0.04 -3.22 -14.02
CA ILE A 526 -1.29 -3.96 -13.91
C ILE A 526 -2.30 -3.07 -13.19
N ILE A 527 -3.52 -2.98 -13.72
CA ILE A 527 -4.62 -2.19 -13.15
C ILE A 527 -5.73 -3.16 -12.81
N SER A 528 -6.06 -3.25 -11.52
CA SER A 528 -7.11 -4.13 -11.02
C SER A 528 -7.99 -3.39 -10.01
N SER A 529 -9.04 -2.77 -10.55
CA SER A 529 -10.10 -2.10 -9.81
C SER A 529 -11.42 -2.28 -10.57
N ALA A 530 -12.59 -2.33 -9.96
CA ALA A 530 -12.86 -2.47 -8.53
C ALA A 530 -13.21 -3.92 -8.19
N ILE A 531 -12.91 -4.40 -6.97
CA ILE A 531 -13.40 -5.72 -6.54
C ILE A 531 -14.88 -5.69 -6.13
N VAL A 532 -15.37 -4.53 -5.63
CA VAL A 532 -16.77 -4.33 -5.23
C VAL A 532 -17.49 -3.29 -6.09
N ASN A 533 -16.88 -2.13 -6.31
CA ASN A 533 -17.56 -0.94 -6.84
C ASN A 533 -18.05 -1.11 -8.29
N ILE A 534 -18.98 -0.26 -8.72
CA ILE A 534 -19.53 -0.28 -10.09
C ILE A 534 -18.47 0.19 -11.11
N PRO A 535 -18.29 -0.48 -12.26
CA PRO A 535 -17.28 -0.07 -13.24
C PRO A 535 -17.73 1.13 -14.10
N PRO A 536 -16.81 1.89 -14.74
CA PRO A 536 -17.16 3.09 -15.48
C PRO A 536 -18.10 2.84 -16.67
N PRO A 537 -18.98 3.81 -17.00
CA PRO A 537 -19.88 3.68 -18.15
C PRO A 537 -19.15 3.49 -19.48
N ASP A 538 -19.80 2.74 -20.39
CA ASP A 538 -19.32 2.42 -21.73
C ASP A 538 -18.84 3.64 -22.55
N MET A 539 -19.46 4.81 -22.33
CA MET A 539 -19.06 6.06 -23.00
C MET A 539 -17.71 6.57 -22.49
N VAL A 540 -17.46 6.51 -21.18
CA VAL A 540 -16.17 6.88 -20.58
C VAL A 540 -15.07 6.00 -21.15
N ILE A 541 -15.29 4.68 -21.17
CA ILE A 541 -14.34 3.71 -21.74
C ILE A 541 -14.05 3.97 -23.22
N ARG A 542 -15.07 4.31 -24.03
CA ARG A 542 -14.89 4.69 -25.44
C ARG A 542 -13.96 5.89 -25.59
N VAL A 543 -14.12 6.91 -24.75
CA VAL A 543 -13.30 8.12 -24.82
C VAL A 543 -11.89 7.89 -24.25
N LEU A 544 -11.75 7.11 -23.17
CA LEU A 544 -10.43 6.68 -22.68
C LEU A 544 -9.61 5.93 -23.74
N HIS A 545 -10.26 5.17 -24.63
CA HIS A 545 -9.56 4.56 -25.76
C HIS A 545 -9.09 5.58 -26.82
N VAL A 546 -9.76 6.72 -26.97
CA VAL A 546 -9.33 7.83 -27.85
C VAL A 546 -8.08 8.52 -27.27
N SER A 547 -8.02 8.71 -25.95
CA SER A 547 -6.83 9.27 -25.27
C SER A 547 -5.75 8.23 -24.93
N SER A 548 -5.83 7.02 -25.48
CA SER A 548 -4.88 5.92 -25.25
C SER A 548 -3.88 5.77 -26.41
N SER A 549 -3.17 6.85 -26.73
CA SER A 549 -2.04 6.84 -27.67
C SER A 549 -0.77 6.28 -27.03
N THR A 550 0.28 6.07 -27.83
CA THR A 550 1.66 5.95 -27.31
C THR A 550 2.15 7.35 -26.93
N TYR A 551 2.69 7.52 -25.73
CA TYR A 551 3.26 8.79 -25.27
C TYR A 551 4.76 8.62 -24.97
N LYS A 552 5.51 9.72 -24.96
CA LYS A 552 6.88 9.74 -24.45
C LYS A 552 6.85 10.06 -22.97
N LEU A 553 7.60 9.29 -22.18
CA LEU A 553 7.98 9.66 -20.82
C LEU A 553 9.24 10.55 -20.88
N ASP A 554 10.20 10.19 -21.71
CA ASP A 554 11.40 10.97 -22.00
C ASP A 554 11.94 10.67 -23.41
N GLU A 555 13.18 11.06 -23.73
CA GLU A 555 13.75 10.81 -25.06
C GLU A 555 14.13 9.35 -25.34
N ASN A 556 14.19 8.49 -24.32
CA ASN A 556 14.57 7.08 -24.40
C ASN A 556 13.42 6.13 -24.03
N THR A 557 12.32 6.63 -23.47
CA THR A 557 11.24 5.84 -22.90
C THR A 557 9.88 6.25 -23.46
N GLU A 558 9.12 5.29 -23.97
CA GLU A 558 7.72 5.46 -24.37
C GLU A 558 6.80 4.66 -23.43
N GLU A 559 5.53 5.06 -23.35
CA GLU A 559 4.48 4.40 -22.58
C GLU A 559 3.28 4.04 -23.48
N GLN A 560 2.65 2.89 -23.20
CA GLN A 560 1.52 2.39 -23.99
C GLN A 560 0.63 1.44 -23.17
N MET A 561 -0.68 1.41 -23.46
CA MET A 561 -1.61 0.39 -22.95
C MET A 561 -1.56 -0.90 -23.79
N PHE A 562 -1.65 -2.06 -23.14
CA PHE A 562 -1.77 -3.36 -23.83
C PHE A 562 -3.12 -3.52 -24.51
N GLU A 563 -3.19 -4.22 -25.65
CA GLU A 563 -4.45 -4.70 -26.23
C GLU A 563 -4.86 -6.06 -25.64
N LEU A 564 -5.09 -6.10 -24.33
CA LEU A 564 -5.37 -7.32 -23.56
C LEU A 564 -6.72 -7.98 -23.91
N PHE A 565 -7.77 -7.17 -24.07
CA PHE A 565 -9.16 -7.62 -24.18
C PHE A 565 -9.58 -7.82 -25.65
N THR A 566 -8.98 -8.80 -26.32
CA THR A 566 -9.37 -9.15 -27.71
C THR A 566 -10.78 -9.75 -27.79
N GLN A 567 -11.24 -10.38 -26.71
CA GLN A 567 -12.60 -10.87 -26.49
C GLN A 567 -13.16 -10.30 -25.18
N ASP A 568 -14.48 -10.18 -25.11
CA ASP A 568 -15.25 -9.84 -23.91
C ASP A 568 -15.48 -11.06 -23.00
N VAL A 569 -16.04 -10.85 -21.81
CA VAL A 569 -16.36 -11.92 -20.84
C VAL A 569 -17.44 -12.89 -21.35
N ASN A 570 -18.18 -12.50 -22.40
CA ASN A 570 -19.13 -13.34 -23.13
C ASN A 570 -18.54 -13.96 -24.43
N GLY A 571 -17.22 -13.88 -24.63
CA GLY A 571 -16.49 -14.47 -25.76
C GLY A 571 -16.59 -13.72 -27.09
N LYS A 572 -17.35 -12.62 -27.18
CA LYS A 572 -17.46 -11.81 -28.40
C LYS A 572 -16.19 -10.99 -28.62
N SER A 573 -15.72 -10.89 -29.87
CA SER A 573 -14.56 -10.07 -30.23
C SER A 573 -14.80 -8.58 -29.95
N ARG A 574 -13.80 -7.89 -29.40
CA ARG A 574 -13.86 -6.46 -29.08
C ARG A 574 -13.05 -5.59 -30.04
N ILE A 575 -13.58 -4.41 -30.35
CA ILE A 575 -12.85 -3.32 -31.02
C ILE A 575 -11.99 -2.55 -29.99
N LEU A 576 -12.53 -2.32 -28.80
CA LEU A 576 -11.89 -1.63 -27.69
C LEU A 576 -11.21 -2.64 -26.76
N LYS A 577 -9.90 -2.83 -26.96
CA LYS A 577 -9.13 -3.93 -26.37
C LYS A 577 -8.25 -3.55 -25.19
N LYS A 578 -8.17 -2.26 -24.81
CA LYS A 578 -7.16 -1.78 -23.84
C LYS A 578 -7.66 -1.69 -22.41
N ILE A 579 -8.95 -1.41 -22.24
CA ILE A 579 -9.63 -1.29 -20.95
C ILE A 579 -10.96 -2.04 -21.03
N LEU A 580 -11.32 -2.76 -19.96
CA LEU A 580 -12.61 -3.43 -19.82
C LEU A 580 -13.25 -3.06 -18.47
N ASN A 581 -14.39 -2.38 -18.56
CA ASN A 581 -15.28 -1.98 -17.47
C ASN A 581 -16.05 -3.17 -16.89
N ARG A 582 -15.35 -3.97 -16.08
CA ARG A 582 -15.93 -5.03 -15.24
C ARG A 582 -15.27 -4.97 -13.87
N ARG A 583 -16.01 -5.35 -12.82
CA ARG A 583 -15.41 -5.64 -11.53
C ARG A 583 -14.35 -6.73 -11.70
N ASN A 584 -13.25 -6.65 -10.95
CA ASN A 584 -12.16 -7.60 -11.08
C ASN A 584 -11.24 -7.63 -9.85
N TRP A 585 -10.42 -8.68 -9.80
CA TRP A 585 -9.26 -8.83 -8.93
C TRP A 585 -8.12 -9.50 -9.70
N CYS A 586 -6.91 -9.52 -9.17
CA CYS A 586 -5.73 -10.06 -9.85
C CYS A 586 -5.03 -11.16 -9.04
N SER A 587 -4.69 -12.30 -9.67
CA SER A 587 -3.67 -13.21 -9.11
C SER A 587 -2.29 -12.87 -9.64
N ILE A 588 -1.29 -13.05 -8.78
CA ILE A 588 0.13 -12.86 -9.07
C ILE A 588 0.80 -14.22 -8.84
N ASP A 589 1.05 -14.93 -9.94
CA ASP A 589 1.55 -16.30 -9.93
C ASP A 589 2.95 -16.37 -10.57
N PRO A 590 3.95 -16.94 -9.88
CA PRO A 590 5.26 -17.22 -10.47
C PRO A 590 5.15 -18.38 -11.47
N THR A 591 5.92 -18.32 -12.55
CA THR A 591 5.99 -19.37 -13.58
C THR A 591 7.23 -20.24 -13.43
N ASP A 592 7.25 -21.40 -14.08
CA ASP A 592 8.43 -22.28 -14.18
C ASP A 592 9.64 -21.57 -14.83
N SER A 593 9.41 -20.54 -15.66
CA SER A 593 10.46 -19.71 -16.26
C SER A 593 11.02 -18.63 -15.33
N ARG A 594 10.52 -18.52 -14.09
CA ARG A 594 10.79 -17.43 -13.11
C ARG A 594 10.30 -16.05 -13.59
N ASP A 595 9.36 -16.05 -14.52
CA ASP A 595 8.57 -14.87 -14.88
C ASP A 595 7.38 -14.78 -13.92
N ILE A 596 6.69 -13.63 -13.90
CA ILE A 596 5.46 -13.47 -13.12
C ILE A 596 4.28 -13.34 -14.07
N ARG A 597 3.27 -14.19 -13.87
CA ARG A 597 1.98 -14.09 -14.53
C ARG A 597 1.01 -13.33 -13.63
N PHE A 598 0.52 -12.22 -14.15
CA PHE A 598 -0.58 -11.45 -13.57
C PHE A 598 -1.85 -11.87 -14.29
N THR A 599 -2.84 -12.39 -13.57
CA THR A 599 -4.11 -12.83 -14.16
C THR A 599 -5.23 -11.95 -13.60
N LEU A 600 -5.81 -11.10 -14.45
CA LEU A 600 -7.00 -10.33 -14.11
C LEU A 600 -8.24 -11.22 -14.27
N PHE A 601 -8.98 -11.42 -13.19
CA PHE A 601 -10.23 -12.17 -13.15
C PHE A 601 -11.40 -11.18 -13.23
N LEU A 602 -11.94 -10.99 -14.44
CA LEU A 602 -12.99 -10.02 -14.71
C LEU A 602 -14.37 -10.67 -14.61
N GLU A 603 -15.29 -9.99 -13.94
CA GLU A 603 -16.64 -10.48 -13.69
C GLU A 603 -17.46 -10.67 -14.98
N LYS A 604 -18.21 -11.77 -15.03
CA LYS A 604 -19.20 -12.04 -16.09
C LYS A 604 -20.43 -11.16 -15.97
N GLU A 605 -21.14 -11.00 -17.09
CA GLU A 605 -22.40 -10.23 -17.20
C GLU A 605 -23.54 -10.75 -16.30
N ASP A 606 -23.44 -11.96 -15.78
CA ASP A 606 -24.44 -12.63 -14.94
C ASP A 606 -23.99 -12.85 -13.47
N HIS A 607 -22.86 -12.24 -13.08
CA HIS A 607 -22.24 -12.39 -11.75
C HIS A 607 -21.91 -13.85 -11.35
N SER A 608 -21.91 -14.80 -12.28
CA SER A 608 -21.70 -16.24 -12.03
C SER A 608 -20.22 -16.64 -11.79
N GLY A 609 -19.33 -15.67 -11.70
CA GLY A 609 -17.87 -15.83 -11.59
C GLY A 609 -17.14 -14.98 -12.63
N THR A 610 -15.91 -15.37 -12.95
CA THR A 610 -14.97 -14.52 -13.70
C THR A 610 -14.47 -15.15 -15.02
N VAL A 611 -13.79 -14.33 -15.82
CA VAL A 611 -13.02 -14.70 -17.01
C VAL A 611 -11.60 -14.15 -16.84
N ALA A 612 -10.61 -15.01 -17.09
CA ALA A 612 -9.19 -14.73 -16.84
C ALA A 612 -8.48 -14.11 -18.04
N TYR A 613 -7.80 -12.99 -17.83
CA TYR A 613 -6.94 -12.31 -18.82
C TYR A 613 -5.53 -12.16 -18.25
N ALA A 614 -4.53 -12.73 -18.93
CA ALA A 614 -3.18 -12.85 -18.38
C ALA A 614 -2.14 -11.95 -19.06
N VAL A 615 -1.31 -11.29 -18.25
CA VAL A 615 -0.08 -10.59 -18.65
C VAL A 615 1.11 -11.34 -18.05
N ASN A 616 2.03 -11.82 -18.88
CA ASN A 616 3.27 -12.45 -18.41
C ASN A 616 4.39 -11.39 -18.46
N VAL A 617 5.04 -11.14 -17.33
CA VAL A 617 6.13 -10.16 -17.20
C VAL A 617 7.45 -10.91 -17.01
N PRO A 618 8.38 -10.84 -17.97
CA PRO A 618 9.62 -11.59 -17.89
C PRO A 618 10.55 -10.99 -16.85
N ARG A 619 11.32 -11.84 -16.16
CA ARG A 619 12.43 -11.36 -15.31
C ARG A 619 13.45 -10.56 -16.15
N LEU A 620 14.25 -9.71 -15.51
CA LEU A 620 15.33 -8.99 -16.18
C LEU A 620 16.57 -9.90 -16.27
N TYR A 621 16.97 -10.26 -17.49
CA TYR A 621 18.19 -11.01 -17.75
C TYR A 621 19.41 -10.11 -17.55
N SER A 622 20.43 -10.63 -16.87
CA SER A 622 21.76 -10.01 -16.81
C SER A 622 22.30 -9.80 -18.23
N ALA A 623 22.78 -8.58 -18.49
CA ALA A 623 23.32 -8.15 -19.78
C ALA A 623 24.57 -8.94 -20.23
#